data_AF-A0A351Y2X1-F1
#
_entry.id   AF-A0A351Y2X1-F1
#
_cell.length_a   1.000
_cell.length_b   1.000
_cell.length_c   1.000
_cell.angle_alpha   90.00
_cell.angle_beta   90.00
_cell.angle_gamma   90.00
#
_symmetry.space_group_name_H-M   'P 1'
#
loop_
_entity.id
_entity.type
_entity.pdbx_description
1 polymer ?
#
loop_
_entity_poly.entity_id
_entity_poly.type
_entity_poly.pdbx_seq_one_letter_code
_entity_poly.pdbx_strand_id
1 'polypeptide(L)' 'MVLGVSMPLFSHGARWWIPGCGDSIVTIILSEQCDDGNIKNDDGCSSACILEMPQATLVATPDF' A
#
# COMPACT_ATOMS: atom_id res chain seq x y z
N MET A 1 20.22 8.65 23.82
CA MET A 1 19.23 9.72 24.05
C MET A 1 18.74 10.24 22.71
N VAL A 2 17.62 9.74 22.19
CA VAL A 2 16.73 10.55 21.35
C VAL A 2 15.40 10.54 22.08
N LEU A 3 14.90 11.74 22.35
CA LEU A 3 13.85 11.98 23.32
C LEU A 3 12.55 11.33 22.85
N GLY A 4 11.82 10.73 23.78
CA GLY A 4 10.57 10.03 23.52
C GLY A 4 9.59 10.90 22.73
N VAL A 5 9.14 10.39 21.61
CA VAL A 5 7.92 10.83 20.93
C VAL A 5 7.00 9.62 20.87
N SER A 6 5.96 9.64 21.70
CA SER A 6 4.84 8.71 21.65
C SER A 6 4.11 8.91 20.33
N MET A 7 4.59 8.28 19.26
CA MET A 7 3.92 8.34 17.96
C MET A 7 2.70 7.40 18.01
N PRO A 8 1.47 7.91 17.77
CA PRO A 8 0.32 7.04 17.62
C PRO A 8 0.58 6.16 16.40
N LEU A 9 0.05 4.95 16.44
CA LEU A 9 0.14 3.91 15.43
C LEU A 9 -0.21 4.39 13.99
N PHE A 10 0.70 5.08 13.31
CA PHE A 10 0.66 5.36 11.87
C PHE A 10 1.88 4.70 11.19
N SER A 11 1.87 3.37 11.25
CA SER A 11 2.24 2.37 10.24
C SER A 11 3.13 2.68 9.03
N HIS A 12 4.17 3.51 9.09
CA HIS A 12 5.16 3.55 7.99
C HIS A 12 6.58 3.18 8.46
N GLY A 13 6.63 2.20 9.37
CA GLY A 13 7.87 1.55 9.79
C GLY A 13 8.38 0.59 8.73
N ALA A 14 9.41 1.04 8.01
CA ALA A 14 10.43 0.24 7.31
C ALA A 14 10.03 -0.53 6.03
N ARG A 15 10.57 -0.01 4.91
CA ARG A 15 11.09 -0.73 3.73
C ARG A 15 10.17 -0.89 2.52
N TRP A 16 9.83 0.22 1.88
CA TRP A 16 8.92 0.28 0.73
C TRP A 16 9.53 1.24 -0.30
N TRP A 17 10.09 0.72 -1.39
CA TRP A 17 10.95 1.49 -2.32
C TRP A 17 10.18 2.10 -3.50
N ILE A 18 8.84 2.11 -3.50
CA ILE A 18 8.09 2.81 -4.55
C ILE A 18 7.51 4.11 -3.97
N PRO A 19 8.01 5.29 -4.38
CA PRO A 19 7.48 6.56 -3.92
C PRO A 19 6.08 6.79 -4.49
N GLY A 20 5.11 7.13 -3.65
CA GLY A 20 3.70 7.29 -4.03
C GLY A 20 2.83 6.19 -3.45
N CYS A 21 3.35 4.96 -3.39
CA CYS A 21 2.58 3.78 -3.04
C CYS A 21 1.68 3.92 -1.80
N GLY A 22 0.37 3.78 -2.04
CA GLY A 22 -0.71 3.95 -1.07
C GLY A 22 -1.30 5.36 -1.05
N ASP A 23 -1.06 6.19 -2.06
CA ASP A 23 -1.60 7.56 -2.17
C ASP A 23 -2.82 7.68 -3.09
N SER A 24 -3.33 6.55 -3.57
CA SER A 24 -4.43 6.44 -4.54
C SER A 24 -4.11 6.98 -5.93
N ILE A 25 -2.82 7.14 -6.29
CA ILE A 25 -2.38 7.66 -7.58
C ILE A 25 -1.37 6.70 -8.20
N VAL A 26 -1.79 6.00 -9.25
CA VAL A 26 -0.88 5.12 -10.00
C VAL A 26 0.16 5.93 -10.78
N THR A 27 1.39 5.91 -10.30
CA THR A 27 2.54 6.61 -10.87
C THR A 27 3.45 5.65 -11.64
N ILE A 28 3.10 5.39 -12.91
CA ILE A 28 3.83 4.45 -13.78
C ILE A 28 5.31 4.83 -14.00
N ILE A 29 5.66 6.11 -13.92
CA ILE A 29 7.05 6.57 -14.09
C ILE A 29 7.94 6.12 -12.92
N LEU A 30 7.33 5.78 -11.78
CA LEU A 30 7.98 5.23 -10.59
C LEU A 30 7.83 3.71 -10.48
N SER A 31 7.31 3.06 -11.53
CA SER A 31 7.09 1.60 -11.62
C SER A 31 5.99 1.04 -10.72
N GLU A 32 4.99 1.86 -10.38
CA GLU A 32 3.76 1.36 -9.75
C GLU A 32 2.91 0.59 -10.76
N GLN A 33 2.49 -0.62 -10.39
CA GLN A 33 1.57 -1.45 -11.17
C GLN A 33 0.13 -1.33 -10.67
N CYS A 34 -0.05 -0.92 -9.41
CA CYS A 34 -1.32 -0.65 -8.76
C CYS A 34 -1.10 0.41 -7.66
N ASP A 35 -2.19 1.06 -7.23
CA ASP A 35 -2.26 1.83 -5.99
C ASP A 35 -3.72 1.82 -5.54
N ASP A 36 -3.99 1.28 -4.36
CA ASP A 36 -5.33 1.15 -3.80
C ASP A 36 -5.57 2.08 -2.59
N GLY A 37 -4.70 3.07 -2.41
CA GLY A 37 -4.78 4.05 -1.32
C GLY A 37 -4.32 3.55 0.03
N ASN A 38 -3.68 2.37 0.09
CA ASN A 38 -3.03 1.89 1.30
C ASN A 38 -1.82 0.98 0.98
N ILE A 39 -1.20 0.41 2.01
CA ILE A 39 -0.01 -0.47 1.89
C ILE A 39 -0.21 -1.82 2.58
N LYS A 40 -1.46 -2.26 2.73
CA LYS A 40 -1.75 -3.61 3.21
C LYS A 40 -1.48 -4.57 2.08
N ASN A 41 -0.99 -5.76 2.42
CA ASN A 41 -0.95 -6.84 1.45
C ASN A 41 -2.30 -7.58 1.49
N ASP A 42 -2.51 -8.48 0.53
CA ASP A 42 -3.69 -9.35 0.44
C ASP A 42 -5.03 -8.62 0.19
N ASP A 43 -5.00 -7.38 -0.32
CA ASP A 43 -6.17 -6.60 -0.79
C ASP A 43 -6.19 -6.37 -2.31
N GLY A 44 -5.20 -6.90 -3.03
CA GLY A 44 -5.07 -6.80 -4.48
C GLY A 44 -3.93 -5.89 -4.93
N CYS A 45 -3.40 -5.06 -4.05
CA CYS A 45 -2.18 -4.29 -4.30
C CYS A 45 -1.17 -4.50 -3.17
N SER A 46 -0.02 -5.08 -3.49
CA SER A 46 1.01 -5.30 -2.47
C SER A 46 1.50 -3.96 -1.89
N SER A 47 2.06 -4.00 -0.69
CA SER A 47 2.87 -2.91 -0.10
C SER A 47 4.08 -2.46 -0.95
N ALA A 48 4.37 -3.18 -2.04
CA ALA A 48 5.35 -2.81 -3.04
C ALA A 48 4.70 -2.26 -4.33
N CYS A 49 3.41 -1.91 -4.33
CA CYS A 49 2.64 -1.46 -5.48
C CYS A 49 2.78 -2.37 -6.72
N ILE A 50 2.88 -3.67 -6.46
CA ILE A 50 2.80 -4.77 -7.42
C ILE A 50 1.42 -5.41 -7.28
N LEU A 51 0.78 -5.68 -8.42
CA LEU A 51 -0.50 -6.38 -8.48
C LEU A 51 -0.37 -7.80 -7.90
N GLU A 52 -1.25 -8.14 -6.97
CA GLU A 52 -1.33 -9.48 -6.38
C GLU A 52 -2.23 -10.37 -7.27
N MET A 53 -1.68 -11.43 -7.87
CA MET A 53 -2.44 -12.41 -8.69
C MET A 53 -2.77 -13.68 -7.90
N PRO A 54 -3.93 -14.33 -8.13
CA PRO A 54 -5.27 -13.81 -8.03
C PRO A 54 -5.84 -14.17 -6.65
N GLN A 55 -5.89 -13.22 -5.71
CA GLN A 55 -6.96 -13.25 -4.70
C GLN A 55 -8.26 -12.64 -5.27
N ALA A 56 -8.53 -12.89 -6.56
CA ALA A 56 -9.84 -12.80 -7.16
C ALA A 56 -10.68 -14.05 -6.81
N THR A 57 -10.61 -14.52 -5.56
CA THR A 57 -11.54 -15.51 -5.03
C THR A 57 -12.55 -14.78 -4.15
N LEU A 58 -13.64 -14.35 -4.79
CA LEU A 58 -14.97 -14.18 -4.21
C LEU A 58 -15.28 -12.94 -3.35
N VAL A 59 -14.60 -11.80 -3.51
CA VAL A 59 -15.10 -10.53 -2.94
C VAL A 59 -15.28 -9.50 -4.04
N ALA A 60 -16.38 -9.66 -4.77
CA ALA A 60 -17.10 -8.51 -5.29
C ALA A 60 -17.85 -7.87 -4.12
N THR A 61 -17.18 -7.07 -3.30
CA THR A 61 -17.87 -6.00 -2.58
C THR A 61 -17.68 -4.74 -3.40
N PRO A 62 -18.74 -4.16 -3.98
CA PRO A 62 -18.67 -2.78 -4.37
C PRO A 62 -18.57 -1.97 -3.07
N ASP A 63 -17.39 -1.44 -2.75
CA ASP A 63 -17.28 -0.37 -1.75
C ASP A 63 -17.64 0.98 -2.41
N PHE A 64 -18.87 1.01 -2.93
CA PHE A 64 -19.74 2.18 -3.16
C PHE A 64 -21.21 1.74 -3.03
#